data_AF-A0AAP6ZXD1-F1
#
_entry.id   AF-A0AAP6ZXD1-F1
#
_cell.length_a   1.000
_cell.length_b   1.000
_cell.length_c   1.000
_cell.angle_alpha   90.00
_cell.angle_beta   90.00
_cell.angle_gamma   90.00
#
_symmetry.space_group_name_H-M   'P 1'
#
loop_
_entity.id
_entity.type
_entity.pdbx_description
1 polymer ?
#
loop_
_entity_poly.entity_id
_entity_poly.type
_entity_poly.pdbx_seq_one_letter_code
_entity_poly.pdbx_strand_id
1 'polypeptide(L)'
;MEPSGFAYRIGERANLALSHDAARIYSYGNAVSFEDNKQVTIQGEVIRIEEFPITIADRQLMMLETILTDEAERLCKSNSLFVPKGFPVKAGVVIPVVMRKDDYEKELRLQKGKQGAAVVTSVRFVGTLGERPLAQITVERAGGSYHIHQSIEPLYGVEIGDELWIAYDEVSREAIIVNYASM
;
A
#
# COMPACT_ATOMS: atom_id res chain seq x y z
N MET A 1 -3.71 6.15 12.89
CA MET A 1 -2.81 7.22 12.42
C MET A 1 -3.34 7.66 11.07
N GLU A 2 -3.47 8.96 10.85
CA GLU A 2 -3.84 9.50 9.54
C GLU A 2 -2.52 9.90 8.84
N PRO A 3 -2.19 9.35 7.66
CA PRO A 3 -1.01 9.80 6.93
C PRO A 3 -1.21 11.23 6.45
N SER A 4 -0.10 11.91 6.18
CA SER A 4 -0.13 13.24 5.59
C SER A 4 -0.98 13.25 4.31
N GLY A 5 -1.83 14.27 4.18
CA GLY A 5 -2.76 14.44 3.07
C GLY A 5 -4.09 13.65 3.15
N PHE A 6 -4.26 12.72 4.10
CA PHE A 6 -5.50 11.97 4.29
C PHE A 6 -6.15 12.27 5.65
N ALA A 7 -7.49 12.36 5.67
CA ALA A 7 -8.26 12.44 6.92
C ALA A 7 -9.62 11.77 6.76
N TYR A 8 -10.10 11.10 7.82
CA TYR A 8 -11.47 10.61 7.88
C TYR A 8 -12.45 11.78 8.04
N ARG A 9 -13.62 11.65 7.44
CA ARG A 9 -14.67 12.68 7.39
C ARG A 9 -15.99 12.12 7.88
N ILE A 10 -16.65 12.89 8.74
CA ILE A 10 -17.99 12.57 9.22
C ILE A 10 -18.96 12.62 8.03
N GLY A 11 -19.81 11.60 7.91
CA GLY A 11 -20.82 11.47 6.85
C GLY A 11 -20.37 10.65 5.64
N GLU A 12 -19.10 10.28 5.53
CA GLU A 12 -18.65 9.33 4.51
C GLU A 12 -18.89 7.87 4.97
N ARG A 13 -19.17 6.99 4.00
CA ARG A 13 -19.49 5.58 4.27
C ARG A 13 -18.23 4.80 4.62
N ALA A 14 -18.31 4.00 5.69
CA ALA A 14 -17.37 2.94 5.99
C ALA A 14 -18.07 1.58 5.86
N ASN A 15 -17.43 0.62 5.22
CA ASN A 15 -17.81 -0.77 5.26
C ASN A 15 -16.94 -1.48 6.30
N LEU A 16 -17.56 -2.25 7.19
CA LEU A 16 -16.87 -2.94 8.28
C LEU A 16 -16.95 -4.44 8.06
N ALA A 17 -15.86 -5.13 8.40
CA ALA A 17 -15.81 -6.58 8.51
C ALA A 17 -15.71 -6.98 9.99
N LEU A 18 -16.46 -8.01 10.39
CA LEU A 18 -16.34 -8.60 11.71
C LEU A 18 -15.23 -9.66 11.67
N SER A 19 -14.17 -9.46 12.46
CA SER A 19 -13.08 -10.42 12.60
C SER A 19 -12.75 -10.57 14.08
N HIS A 20 -12.88 -11.79 14.61
CA HIS A 20 -12.54 -12.13 16.00
C HIS A 20 -13.08 -11.10 17.02
N ASP A 21 -14.40 -10.90 17.03
CA ASP A 21 -15.15 -9.99 17.92
C ASP A 21 -14.81 -8.49 17.81
N ALA A 22 -13.98 -8.09 16.85
CA ALA A 22 -13.70 -6.69 16.54
C ALA A 22 -14.24 -6.31 15.16
N ALA A 23 -14.93 -5.17 15.08
CA ALA A 23 -15.23 -4.53 13.81
C ALA A 23 -13.96 -3.87 13.25
N ARG A 24 -13.58 -4.22 12.03
CA ARG A 24 -12.44 -3.66 11.29
C ARG A 24 -12.93 -2.89 10.09
N ILE A 25 -12.26 -1.79 9.76
CA ILE A 25 -12.54 -1.06 8.52
C ILE A 25 -12.11 -1.94 7.35
N TYR A 26 -13.07 -2.31 6.53
CA TYR A 26 -12.86 -3.06 5.30
C TYR A 26 -12.63 -2.11 4.12
N SER A 27 -13.42 -1.04 4.06
CA SER A 27 -13.16 0.11 3.18
C SER A 27 -13.85 1.36 3.71
N TYR A 28 -13.37 2.52 3.31
CA TYR A 28 -13.95 3.82 3.65
C TYR A 28 -13.95 4.74 2.42
N GLY A 29 -14.95 5.61 2.29
CA GLY A 29 -15.07 6.57 1.18
C GLY A 29 -15.60 5.94 -0.12
N ASN A 30 -15.28 6.58 -1.26
CA ASN A 30 -15.67 6.10 -2.59
C ASN A 30 -14.72 5.03 -3.14
N ALA A 31 -13.91 4.42 -2.28
CA ALA A 31 -13.11 3.27 -2.65
C ALA A 31 -14.05 2.16 -3.14
N VAL A 32 -13.93 1.84 -4.44
CA VAL A 32 -14.68 0.77 -5.10
C VAL A 32 -14.59 -0.47 -4.22
N SER A 33 -15.72 -1.16 -4.03
CA SER A 33 -15.82 -2.37 -3.21
C SER A 33 -14.61 -3.27 -3.45
N PHE A 34 -13.85 -3.52 -2.40
CA PHE A 34 -12.91 -4.62 -2.36
C PHE A 34 -13.80 -5.88 -2.42
N GLU A 35 -14.08 -6.42 -3.60
CA GLU A 35 -14.92 -7.60 -3.72
C GLU A 35 -14.08 -8.84 -3.44
N ASP A 36 -14.50 -9.68 -2.50
CA ASP A 36 -13.77 -10.89 -2.09
C ASP A 36 -13.44 -11.82 -3.27
N ASN A 37 -14.32 -11.87 -4.28
CA ASN A 37 -14.16 -12.69 -5.49
C ASN A 37 -13.02 -12.24 -6.42
N LYS A 38 -12.33 -11.14 -6.11
CA LYS A 38 -11.17 -10.63 -6.86
C LYS A 38 -9.89 -10.61 -6.03
N GLN A 39 -9.82 -11.34 -4.92
CA GLN A 39 -8.63 -11.41 -4.09
C GLN A 39 -7.76 -12.61 -4.43
N VAL A 40 -6.46 -12.45 -4.19
CA VAL A 40 -5.46 -13.52 -4.19
C VAL A 40 -4.75 -13.53 -2.85
N THR A 41 -4.48 -14.73 -2.34
CA THR A 41 -3.67 -14.93 -1.14
C THR A 41 -2.33 -15.51 -1.57
N ILE A 42 -1.26 -14.76 -1.36
CA ILE A 42 0.10 -15.11 -1.76
C ILE A 42 0.94 -15.28 -0.51
N GLN A 43 1.83 -16.27 -0.49
CA GLN A 43 2.76 -16.44 0.61
C GLN A 43 3.91 -15.42 0.49
N GLY A 44 4.11 -14.64 1.55
CA GLY A 44 5.15 -13.63 1.64
C GLY A 44 6.17 -13.99 2.71
N GLU A 45 7.44 -14.10 2.34
CA GLU A 45 8.54 -14.23 3.30
C GLU A 45 8.93 -12.85 3.82
N VAL A 46 8.89 -12.65 5.14
CA VAL A 46 9.38 -11.43 5.78
C VAL A 46 10.90 -11.40 5.65
N ILE A 47 11.44 -10.38 5.00
CA ILE A 47 12.90 -10.22 4.82
C ILE A 47 13.50 -9.15 5.73
N ARG A 48 12.71 -8.12 6.09
CA ARG A 48 13.14 -7.04 6.97
C ARG A 48 11.98 -6.59 7.85
N ILE A 49 12.33 -6.19 9.07
CA ILE A 49 11.41 -5.65 10.06
C ILE A 49 12.04 -4.37 10.58
N GLU A 50 11.25 -3.31 10.63
CA GLU A 50 11.59 -2.06 11.30
C GLU A 50 10.53 -1.77 12.35
N GLU A 51 10.98 -1.57 13.59
CA GLU A 51 10.09 -1.27 14.71
C GLU A 51 10.00 0.22 14.94
N PHE A 52 8.77 0.73 15.11
CA PHE A 52 8.54 2.13 15.43
C PHE A 52 8.14 2.26 16.91
N PRO A 53 8.54 3.35 17.60
CA PRO A 53 8.18 3.60 18.99
C PRO A 53 6.72 4.09 19.14
N ILE A 54 5.81 3.53 18.35
CA ILE A 54 4.39 3.88 18.29
C ILE A 54 3.59 2.65 18.70
N THR A 55 2.73 2.81 19.71
CA THR A 55 1.93 1.71 20.25
C THR A 55 0.46 2.12 20.36
N ILE A 56 -0.42 1.15 20.11
CA ILE A 56 -1.86 1.29 20.35
C ILE A 56 -2.29 0.04 21.13
N ALA A 57 -2.81 0.25 22.35
CA ALA A 57 -3.10 -0.82 23.29
C ALA A 57 -1.90 -1.76 23.49
N ASP A 58 -2.07 -3.06 23.23
CA ASP A 58 -1.06 -4.10 23.34
C ASP A 58 -0.30 -4.36 22.03
N ARG A 59 -0.36 -3.43 21.06
CA ARG A 59 0.25 -3.58 19.74
C ARG A 59 1.31 -2.52 19.48
N GLN A 60 2.39 -2.91 18.79
CA GLN A 60 3.47 -2.04 18.34
C GLN A 60 3.41 -1.90 16.82
N LEU A 61 3.63 -0.69 16.32
CA LEU A 61 3.73 -0.44 14.89
C LEU A 61 5.06 -0.98 14.37
N MET A 62 4.98 -1.84 13.35
CA MET A 62 6.14 -2.41 12.66
C MET A 62 5.97 -2.22 11.16
N MET A 63 7.06 -1.91 10.45
CA MET A 63 7.14 -2.02 9.00
C MET A 63 7.73 -3.37 8.63
N LEU A 64 7.01 -4.13 7.84
CA LEU A 64 7.44 -5.42 7.32
C LEU A 64 7.73 -5.28 5.83
N GLU A 65 8.95 -5.63 5.43
CA GLU A 65 9.29 -5.84 4.04
C GLU A 65 9.16 -7.34 3.74
N THR A 66 8.34 -7.68 2.77
CA THR A 66 8.02 -9.06 2.39
C THR A 66 8.30 -9.30 0.93
N ILE A 67 8.91 -10.45 0.61
CA ILE A 67 8.97 -10.95 -0.76
C ILE A 67 7.81 -11.91 -0.97
N LEU A 68 6.86 -11.51 -1.81
CA LEU A 68 5.80 -12.39 -2.29
C LEU A 68 6.38 -13.26 -3.40
N THR A 69 6.18 -14.57 -3.30
CA THR A 69 6.58 -15.52 -4.34
C THR A 69 5.36 -16.27 -4.81
N ASP A 70 5.08 -16.18 -6.11
CA ASP A 70 4.05 -16.96 -6.79
C ASP A 70 4.65 -17.58 -8.04
N GLU A 71 4.73 -18.92 -8.06
CA GLU A 71 5.43 -19.69 -9.10
C GLU A 71 6.87 -19.18 -9.39
N ALA A 72 7.07 -18.43 -10.48
CA ALA A 72 8.34 -17.86 -10.91
C ALA A 72 8.44 -16.34 -10.68
N GLU A 73 7.36 -15.70 -10.24
CA GLU A 73 7.27 -14.26 -10.06
C GLU A 73 7.59 -13.86 -8.62
N ARG A 74 8.29 -12.73 -8.47
CA ARG A 74 8.66 -12.17 -7.17
C ARG A 74 8.26 -10.71 -7.10
N LEU A 75 7.62 -10.34 -6.00
CA LEU A 75 7.16 -8.98 -5.75
C LEU A 75 7.60 -8.55 -4.35
N CYS A 76 8.35 -7.45 -4.25
CA CYS A 76 8.70 -6.88 -2.94
C CYS A 76 7.58 -5.92 -2.48
N LYS A 77 7.17 -6.04 -1.22
CA LYS A 77 6.13 -5.20 -0.61
C LYS A 77 6.56 -4.72 0.76
N SER A 78 6.30 -3.44 1.03
CA SER A 78 6.40 -2.85 2.37
C SER A 78 5.01 -2.61 2.94
N ASN A 79 4.77 -3.07 4.16
CA ASN A 79 3.50 -2.92 4.86
C ASN A 79 3.75 -2.54 6.32
N SER A 80 3.18 -1.42 6.78
CA SER A 80 3.07 -1.18 8.21
C SER A 80 1.88 -1.90 8.82
N LEU A 81 2.09 -2.49 9.99
CA LEU A 81 1.07 -3.22 10.75
C LEU A 81 1.22 -2.95 12.24
N PHE A 82 0.10 -2.85 12.95
CA PHE A 82 0.08 -2.91 14.41
C PHE A 82 0.10 -4.38 14.87
N VAL A 83 1.30 -4.86 15.19
CA VAL A 83 1.58 -6.23 15.58
C VAL A 83 1.43 -6.39 17.10
N PRO A 84 0.72 -7.41 17.61
CA PRO A 84 0.66 -7.68 19.04
C PRO A 84 2.05 -7.84 19.67
N LYS A 85 2.24 -7.22 20.83
CA LYS A 85 3.49 -7.34 21.59
C LYS A 85 3.76 -8.80 21.92
N GLY A 86 4.98 -9.27 21.65
CA GLY A 86 5.40 -10.66 21.86
C GLY A 86 5.03 -11.63 20.73
N PHE A 87 4.36 -11.18 19.66
CA PHE A 87 4.18 -12.01 18.48
C PHE A 87 5.53 -12.20 17.77
N PRO A 88 5.94 -13.43 17.45
CA PRO A 88 7.29 -13.71 16.94
C PRO A 88 7.41 -13.41 15.45
N VAL A 89 7.22 -12.15 15.04
CA VAL A 89 7.58 -11.72 13.68
C VAL A 89 9.09 -11.59 13.62
N LYS A 90 9.72 -12.38 12.75
CA LYS A 90 11.16 -12.33 12.48
C LYS A 90 11.40 -12.54 10.98
N ALA A 91 12.55 -12.10 10.48
CA ALA A 91 12.97 -12.42 9.12
C ALA A 91 12.95 -13.95 8.90
N GLY A 92 12.51 -14.38 7.72
CA GLY A 92 12.30 -15.77 7.34
C GLY A 92 10.92 -16.34 7.72
N VAL A 93 10.07 -15.60 8.44
CA VAL A 93 8.68 -16.02 8.67
C VAL A 93 7.88 -15.84 7.39
N VAL A 94 7.12 -16.87 7.01
CA VAL A 94 6.17 -16.79 5.91
C VAL A 94 4.79 -16.40 6.45
N ILE A 95 4.22 -15.35 5.89
CA ILE A 95 2.88 -14.85 6.22
C ILE A 95 1.99 -14.82 4.98
N PRO A 96 0.68 -15.10 5.11
CA PRO A 96 -0.25 -14.88 4.00
C PRO A 96 -0.43 -13.38 3.77
N VAL A 97 -0.29 -12.95 2.52
CA VAL A 97 -0.55 -11.59 2.07
C VAL A 97 -1.73 -11.63 1.12
N VAL A 98 -2.77 -10.85 1.46
CA VAL A 98 -4.00 -10.76 0.68
C VAL A 98 -4.02 -9.45 -0.09
N MET A 99 -4.27 -9.52 -1.39
CA MET A 99 -4.40 -8.33 -2.24
C MET A 99 -5.38 -8.58 -3.38
N ARG A 100 -5.82 -7.53 -4.08
CA ARG A 100 -6.65 -7.72 -5.28
C ARG A 100 -5.79 -8.28 -6.41
N LYS A 101 -6.38 -9.20 -7.16
CA LYS A 101 -5.76 -9.80 -8.34
C LYS A 101 -5.33 -8.74 -9.35
N ASP A 102 -6.20 -7.77 -9.63
CA ASP A 102 -5.90 -6.69 -10.58
C ASP A 102 -4.71 -5.83 -10.13
N ASP A 103 -4.57 -5.58 -8.81
CA ASP A 103 -3.43 -4.84 -8.26
C ASP A 103 -2.15 -5.66 -8.38
N TYR A 104 -2.23 -6.97 -8.10
CA TYR A 104 -1.10 -7.88 -8.20
C TYR A 104 -0.57 -7.97 -9.63
N GLU A 105 -1.45 -8.21 -10.59
CA GLU A 105 -1.10 -8.29 -12.02
C GLU A 105 -0.55 -6.96 -12.54
N LYS A 106 -1.14 -5.84 -12.12
CA LYS A 106 -0.64 -4.51 -12.46
C LYS A 106 0.76 -4.26 -11.88
N GLU A 107 0.99 -4.59 -10.62
CA GLU A 107 2.29 -4.41 -9.96
C GLU A 107 3.37 -5.27 -10.64
N LEU A 108 3.09 -6.55 -10.89
CA LEU A 108 4.02 -7.43 -11.61
C LEU A 108 4.39 -6.88 -13.00
N ARG A 109 3.37 -6.46 -13.78
CA ARG A 109 3.59 -5.91 -15.11
C ARG A 109 4.44 -4.65 -15.07
N LEU A 110 4.12 -3.71 -14.19
CA LEU A 110 4.82 -2.43 -14.12
C LEU A 110 6.22 -2.57 -13.54
N GLN A 111 6.46 -3.44 -12.55
CA GLN A 111 7.80 -3.64 -11.97
C GLN A 111 8.83 -4.17 -12.98
N LYS A 112 8.37 -4.94 -13.99
CA LYS A 112 9.20 -5.39 -15.13
C LYS A 112 9.49 -4.29 -16.16
N GLY A 113 8.78 -3.17 -16.06
CA GLY A 113 8.88 -2.03 -16.96
C GLY A 113 9.99 -1.04 -16.60
N LYS A 114 9.84 0.18 -17.10
CA LYS A 114 10.78 1.27 -16.82
C LYS A 114 10.58 1.76 -15.39
N GLN A 115 11.66 2.19 -14.75
CA GLN A 115 11.61 2.81 -13.42
C GLN A 115 12.36 4.14 -13.38
N GLY A 116 12.04 4.97 -12.40
CA GLY A 116 12.80 6.18 -12.10
C GLY A 116 12.07 7.19 -11.23
N ALA A 117 12.81 8.21 -10.80
CA ALA A 117 12.30 9.33 -10.02
C ALA A 117 11.24 10.13 -10.78
N ALA A 118 10.16 10.53 -10.10
CA ALA A 118 9.10 11.37 -10.61
C ALA A 118 8.60 12.31 -9.51
N VAL A 119 8.19 13.51 -9.88
CA VAL A 119 7.70 14.52 -8.94
C VAL A 119 6.18 14.47 -8.90
N VAL A 120 5.62 14.46 -7.70
CA VAL A 120 4.17 14.48 -7.49
C VAL A 120 3.61 15.86 -7.80
N THR A 121 2.66 15.92 -8.73
CA THR A 121 1.99 17.16 -9.14
C THR A 121 0.55 17.23 -8.70
N SER A 122 -0.07 16.09 -8.38
CA SER A 122 -1.43 16.04 -7.84
C SER A 122 -1.61 14.80 -6.96
N VAL A 123 -2.27 14.98 -5.81
CA VAL A 123 -2.68 13.88 -4.93
C VAL A 123 -4.15 14.06 -4.60
N ARG A 124 -4.92 12.99 -4.75
CA ARG A 124 -6.30 12.91 -4.30
C ARG A 124 -6.55 11.58 -3.61
N PHE A 125 -6.78 11.62 -2.31
CA PHE A 125 -7.26 10.45 -1.59
C PHE A 125 -8.75 10.23 -1.86
N VAL A 126 -9.11 8.97 -2.11
CA VAL A 126 -10.47 8.56 -2.49
C VAL A 126 -11.13 7.64 -1.47
N GLY A 127 -10.44 7.36 -0.37
CA GLY A 127 -10.93 6.46 0.68
C GLY A 127 -9.83 5.62 1.30
N THR A 128 -10.19 4.45 1.81
CA THR A 128 -9.25 3.40 2.23
C THR A 128 -9.62 2.05 1.63
N LEU A 129 -8.60 1.22 1.43
CA LEU A 129 -8.73 -0.23 1.26
C LEU A 129 -8.12 -0.89 2.50
N GLY A 130 -8.96 -1.59 3.27
CA GLY A 130 -8.63 -1.93 4.65
C GLY A 130 -8.34 -0.65 5.46
N GLU A 131 -7.22 -0.68 6.19
CA GLU A 131 -6.75 0.45 7.00
C GLU A 131 -5.82 1.40 6.22
N ARG A 132 -5.52 1.12 4.94
CA ARG A 132 -4.58 1.91 4.11
C ARG A 132 -5.33 2.91 3.21
N PRO A 133 -4.94 4.20 3.20
CA PRO A 133 -5.54 5.17 2.29
C PRO A 133 -5.30 4.83 0.83
N LEU A 134 -6.35 4.98 0.01
CA LEU A 134 -6.30 4.80 -1.43
C LEU A 134 -6.15 6.18 -2.08
N ALA A 135 -5.14 6.34 -2.92
CA ALA A 135 -4.84 7.60 -3.58
C ALA A 135 -4.84 7.48 -5.11
N GLN A 136 -5.34 8.54 -5.75
CA GLN A 136 -5.13 8.86 -7.16
C GLN A 136 -4.05 9.94 -7.21
N ILE A 137 -2.90 9.62 -7.80
CA ILE A 137 -1.73 10.50 -7.84
C ILE A 137 -1.34 10.72 -9.28
N THR A 138 -1.01 11.97 -9.63
CA THR A 138 -0.35 12.30 -10.89
C THR A 138 1.10 12.69 -10.59
N VAL A 139 2.02 12.11 -11.34
CA VAL A 139 3.45 12.38 -11.24
C VAL A 139 4.01 12.79 -12.60
N GLU A 140 5.03 13.64 -12.59
CA GLU A 140 5.75 14.06 -13.79
C GLU A 140 7.16 13.47 -13.81
N ARG A 141 7.55 12.95 -14.98
CA ARG A 141 8.89 12.43 -15.24
C ARG A 141 9.27 12.66 -16.68
N ALA A 142 10.42 13.31 -16.89
CA ALA A 142 11.01 13.55 -18.21
C ALA A 142 10.01 14.16 -19.22
N GLY A 143 9.18 15.11 -18.77
CA GLY A 143 8.14 15.76 -19.58
C GLY A 143 6.89 14.90 -19.83
N GLY A 144 6.83 13.66 -19.34
CA GLY A 144 5.64 12.82 -19.35
C GLY A 144 4.87 12.90 -18.04
N SER A 145 3.54 12.76 -18.13
CA SER A 145 2.64 12.64 -16.98
C SER A 145 2.19 11.19 -16.84
N TYR A 146 2.18 10.68 -15.61
CA TYR A 146 1.79 9.31 -15.28
C TYR A 146 0.79 9.28 -14.13
N HIS A 147 -0.10 8.29 -14.17
CA HIS A 147 -1.18 8.11 -13.21
C HIS A 147 -0.95 6.89 -12.33
N ILE A 148 -0.98 7.13 -11.03
CA ILE A 148 -0.86 6.12 -9.98
C ILE A 148 -2.21 6.01 -9.29
N HIS A 149 -2.70 4.78 -9.13
CA HIS A 149 -3.88 4.48 -8.34
C HIS A 149 -3.57 3.26 -7.47
N GLN A 150 -3.26 3.49 -6.20
CA GLN A 150 -2.80 2.46 -5.28
C GLN A 150 -3.05 2.84 -3.82
N SER A 151 -3.02 1.85 -2.93
CA SER A 151 -2.96 2.10 -1.48
C SER A 151 -1.61 2.71 -1.09
N ILE A 152 -1.64 3.72 -0.25
CA ILE A 152 -0.46 4.40 0.29
C ILE A 152 -0.06 3.76 1.62
N GLU A 153 1.24 3.73 1.87
CA GLU A 153 1.80 3.32 3.15
C GLU A 153 1.54 4.41 4.21
N PRO A 154 0.72 4.13 5.25
CA PRO A 154 0.33 5.16 6.22
C PRO A 154 1.49 5.82 6.98
N LEU A 155 2.66 5.18 7.03
CA LEU A 155 3.85 5.77 7.65
C LEU A 155 4.49 6.89 6.83
N TYR A 156 4.35 6.88 5.50
CA TYR A 156 5.02 7.86 4.64
C TYR A 156 4.07 8.97 4.19
N GLY A 157 2.82 8.63 3.82
CA GLY A 157 1.95 9.58 3.11
C GLY A 157 2.47 9.93 1.72
N VAL A 158 1.77 10.83 1.02
CA VAL A 158 2.22 11.43 -0.25
C VAL A 158 1.62 12.84 -0.37
N GLU A 159 2.44 13.83 -0.71
CA GLU A 159 2.07 15.21 -0.93
C GLU A 159 2.56 15.75 -2.28
N ILE A 160 2.02 16.90 -2.69
CA ILE A 160 2.48 17.59 -3.90
C ILE A 160 3.89 18.12 -3.66
N GLY A 161 4.79 17.88 -4.62
CA GLY A 161 6.20 18.23 -4.52
C GLY A 161 7.10 17.08 -4.06
N ASP A 162 6.53 16.00 -3.54
CA ASP A 162 7.31 14.80 -3.18
C ASP A 162 7.97 14.20 -4.42
N GLU A 163 9.19 13.68 -4.25
CA GLU A 163 9.83 12.82 -5.23
C GLU A 163 9.55 11.35 -4.90
N LEU A 164 9.13 10.58 -5.89
CA LEU A 164 8.83 9.16 -5.74
C LEU A 164 9.65 8.36 -6.74
N TRP A 165 10.15 7.19 -6.33
CA TRP A 165 10.66 6.23 -7.28
C TRP A 165 9.50 5.38 -7.80
N ILE A 166 9.21 5.51 -9.09
CA ILE A 166 8.04 4.87 -9.71
C ILE A 166 8.47 3.80 -10.72
N ALA A 167 7.64 2.78 -10.90
CA ALA A 167 7.65 1.94 -12.08
C ALA A 167 6.48 2.33 -12.98
N TYR A 168 6.73 2.46 -14.28
CA TYR A 168 5.78 3.06 -15.22
C TYR A 168 5.82 2.43 -16.61
N ASP A 169 4.74 2.65 -17.33
CA ASP A 169 4.59 2.31 -18.73
C ASP A 169 4.28 3.57 -19.55
N GLU A 170 5.09 3.82 -20.59
CA GLU A 170 5.00 5.03 -21.41
C GLU A 170 3.76 5.06 -22.31
N VAL A 171 3.22 3.89 -22.66
CA VAL A 171 2.08 3.75 -23.58
C VAL A 171 0.77 4.00 -22.84
N SER A 172 0.53 3.26 -21.76
CA SER A 172 -0.69 3.37 -20.94
C SER A 172 -0.69 4.58 -20.00
N ARG A 173 0.48 5.19 -19.76
CA ARG A 173 0.70 6.25 -18.76
C ARG A 173 0.41 5.81 -17.33
N GLU A 174 0.29 4.51 -17.08
CA GLU A 174 0.15 4.00 -15.73
C GLU A 174 1.49 3.94 -15.00
N ALA A 175 1.45 4.14 -13.68
CA ALA A 175 2.59 3.96 -12.80
C ALA A 175 2.16 3.38 -11.44
N ILE A 176 3.16 2.89 -10.70
CA ILE A 176 3.08 2.51 -9.28
C ILE A 176 4.27 3.11 -8.52
N ILE A 177 4.10 3.36 -7.23
CA ILE A 177 5.20 3.74 -6.33
C ILE A 177 5.96 2.48 -5.96
N VAL A 178 7.25 2.45 -6.28
CA VAL A 178 8.18 1.38 -5.87
C VAL A 178 8.86 1.75 -4.56
N ASN A 179 9.23 3.03 -4.41
CA ASN A 179 9.78 3.54 -3.17
C ASN A 179 9.36 5.00 -2.95
N TYR A 180 9.12 5.33 -1.69
CA TYR A 180 8.95 6.71 -1.26
C TYR A 180 10.37 7.27 -1.12
N ALA A 181 10.69 8.40 -1.75
CA ALA A 181 11.97 9.03 -1.43
C ALA A 181 11.89 9.42 0.06
N SER A 182 12.75 8.81 0.86
CA SER A 182 12.82 9.05 2.29
C SER A 182 12.92 10.56 2.56
N MET A 183 12.03 11.07 3.42
CA MET A 183 12.23 12.35 4.11
C MET A 183 13.48 12.31 4.98
#